data_AF-A0A6I1MJV8-F1
#
_entry.id   AF-A0A6I1MJV8-F1
#
_cell.length_a   1.000
_cell.length_b   1.000
_cell.length_c   1.000
_cell.angle_alpha   90.00
_cell.angle_beta   90.00
_cell.angle_gamma   90.00
#
_symmetry.space_group_name_H-M   'P 1'
#
loop_
_entity.id
_entity.type
_entity.pdbx_description
1 polymer ?
#
loop_
_entity_poly.entity_id
_entity_poly.type
_entity_poly.pdbx_seq_one_letter_code
_entity_poly.pdbx_strand_id
1 'polypeptide(L)'
;MSNNIPKEHIANIAKASTYFIFRNGPMKELHKHGKLSDEEVKSIQTYMQNHLAYLYNVLLEESNLNKFELIVNTMNKFYVNDDEKVILDGDGFDNFYNQLFPQASNISFTKE
;
A
#
# COMPACT_ATOMS: atom_id res chain seq x y z
N MET A 1 -23.05 1.65 -16.64
CA MET A 1 -21.79 1.41 -15.90
C MET A 1 -22.05 0.22 -14.99
N SER A 2 -21.32 -0.88 -15.14
CA SER A 2 -21.42 -1.96 -14.17
C SER A 2 -20.86 -1.43 -12.85
N ASN A 3 -21.65 -1.50 -11.76
CA ASN A 3 -21.12 -1.25 -10.43
C ASN A 3 -20.16 -2.40 -10.10
N ASN A 4 -18.90 -2.28 -10.53
CA ASN A 4 -17.82 -3.19 -10.17
C ASN A 4 -17.43 -2.94 -8.71
N ILE A 5 -18.29 -3.41 -7.81
CA ILE A 5 -17.96 -3.47 -6.39
C ILE A 5 -16.84 -4.51 -6.24
N PRO A 6 -15.66 -4.13 -5.73
CA PRO A 6 -14.58 -5.08 -5.54
C PRO A 6 -14.99 -6.14 -4.51
N LYS A 7 -14.44 -7.36 -4.66
CA LYS A 7 -14.55 -8.38 -3.62
C LYS A 7 -14.01 -7.83 -2.29
N GLU A 8 -14.55 -8.31 -1.18
CA GLU A 8 -14.27 -7.76 0.15
C GLU A 8 -12.76 -7.74 0.47
N HIS A 9 -12.04 -8.82 0.19
CA HIS A 9 -10.60 -8.85 0.46
C HIS A 9 -9.81 -7.86 -0.42
N ILE A 10 -10.21 -7.63 -1.68
CA ILE A 10 -9.63 -6.58 -2.54
C ILE A 10 -9.88 -5.21 -1.94
N ALA A 11 -11.10 -4.94 -1.48
CA ALA A 11 -11.43 -3.69 -0.80
C ALA A 11 -10.60 -3.50 0.48
N ASN A 12 -10.41 -4.58 1.26
CA ASN A 12 -9.64 -4.55 2.51
C ASN A 12 -8.16 -4.27 2.26
N ILE A 13 -7.53 -4.97 1.30
CA ILE A 13 -6.13 -4.72 0.94
C ILE A 13 -5.97 -3.29 0.41
N ALA A 14 -6.86 -2.79 -0.45
CA ALA A 14 -6.80 -1.42 -0.95
C ALA A 14 -6.90 -0.36 0.16
N LYS A 15 -7.82 -0.55 1.10
CA LYS A 15 -7.98 0.34 2.28
C LYS A 15 -6.75 0.31 3.17
N ALA A 16 -6.26 -0.89 3.51
CA ALA A 16 -5.09 -1.07 4.36
C ALA A 16 -3.83 -0.47 3.72
N SER A 17 -3.56 -0.76 2.44
CA SER A 17 -2.42 -0.21 1.71
C SER A 17 -2.47 1.31 1.64
N THR A 18 -3.65 1.91 1.39
CA THR A 18 -3.78 3.37 1.39
C THR A 18 -3.49 3.94 2.78
N TYR A 19 -4.00 3.31 3.84
CA TYR A 19 -3.74 3.79 5.19
C TYR A 19 -2.24 3.70 5.53
N PHE A 20 -1.63 2.55 5.24
CA PHE A 20 -0.22 2.28 5.50
C PHE A 20 0.70 3.25 4.74
N ILE A 21 0.51 3.40 3.42
CA ILE A 21 1.42 4.17 2.57
C ILE A 21 1.15 5.68 2.67
N PHE A 22 -0.12 6.09 2.72
CA PHE A 22 -0.50 7.49 2.56
C PHE A 22 -0.92 8.17 3.87
N ARG A 23 -1.63 7.47 4.76
CA ARG A 23 -2.13 8.09 6.01
C ARG A 23 -1.09 8.15 7.11
N ASN A 24 -0.16 7.20 7.18
CA ASN A 24 0.83 7.13 8.26
C ASN A 24 2.06 8.04 8.07
N GLY A 25 2.19 8.71 6.93
CA GLY A 25 3.34 9.57 6.62
C GLY A 25 3.05 11.08 6.60
N PRO A 26 3.66 11.85 5.67
CA PRO A 26 3.64 13.32 5.67
C PRO A 26 2.23 13.91 5.56
N MET A 27 1.27 13.18 5.01
CA MET A 27 -0.12 13.65 4.92
C MET A 27 -0.77 13.87 6.28
N LYS A 28 -0.41 13.06 7.28
CA LYS A 28 -0.89 13.25 8.66
C LYS A 28 -0.46 14.60 9.22
N GLU A 29 0.80 14.97 9.02
CA GLU A 29 1.32 16.25 9.48
C GLU A 29 0.74 17.42 8.65
N LEU A 30 0.61 17.27 7.33
CA LEU A 30 -0.03 18.28 6.48
C LEU A 30 -1.49 18.56 6.91
N HIS A 31 -2.25 17.49 7.18
CA HIS A 31 -3.62 17.60 7.68
C HIS A 31 -3.68 18.23 9.07
N LYS A 32 -2.84 17.78 10.01
CA LYS A 32 -2.74 18.34 11.37
C LYS A 32 -2.37 19.83 11.39
N HIS A 33 -1.56 20.28 10.43
CA HIS A 33 -1.20 21.68 10.27
C HIS A 33 -2.20 22.51 9.44
N GLY A 34 -3.37 21.94 9.12
CA GLY A 34 -4.44 22.64 8.40
C GLY A 34 -4.11 22.97 6.94
N LYS A 35 -3.07 22.33 6.37
CA LYS A 35 -2.70 22.51 4.95
C LYS A 35 -3.62 21.73 4.01
N LEU A 36 -4.42 20.82 4.56
CA LEU A 36 -5.43 20.04 3.86
C LEU A 36 -6.68 19.98 4.71
N SER A 37 -7.83 20.14 4.08
CA SER A 37 -9.13 19.92 4.69
C SER A 37 -9.45 18.43 4.81
N ASP A 38 -10.41 18.09 5.67
CA ASP A 38 -10.93 16.72 5.79
C ASP A 38 -11.51 16.21 4.47
N GLU A 39 -12.14 17.09 3.69
CA GLU A 39 -12.72 16.75 2.39
C GLU A 39 -11.65 16.41 1.36
N GLU A 40 -10.55 17.19 1.30
CA GLU A 40 -9.41 16.90 0.42
C GLU A 40 -8.75 15.57 0.79
N VAL A 41 -8.49 15.34 2.09
CA VAL A 41 -7.91 14.08 2.55
C VAL A 41 -8.80 12.89 2.19
N LYS A 42 -10.12 13.02 2.38
CA LYS A 42 -11.09 11.97 2.02
C LYS A 42 -11.15 11.74 0.52
N SER A 43 -11.11 12.79 -0.28
CA SER A 43 -11.12 12.72 -1.75
C SER A 43 -9.90 11.96 -2.27
N ILE A 44 -8.70 12.33 -1.81
CA ILE A 44 -7.44 11.66 -2.21
C ILE A 44 -7.45 10.20 -1.75
N GLN A 45 -7.85 9.94 -0.50
CA GLN A 45 -7.92 8.58 0.03
C GLN A 45 -8.88 7.70 -0.79
N THR A 46 -10.06 8.22 -1.15
CA THR A 46 -11.05 7.49 -1.95
C THR A 46 -10.52 7.19 -3.34
N TYR A 47 -9.85 8.17 -3.97
CA TYR A 47 -9.21 7.99 -5.26
C TYR A 47 -8.16 6.87 -5.20
N MET A 48 -7.24 6.90 -4.24
CA MET A 48 -6.21 5.87 -4.08
C MET A 48 -6.80 4.49 -3.84
N GLN A 49 -7.78 4.37 -2.92
CA GLN A 49 -8.42 3.08 -2.61
C GLN A 49 -9.08 2.46 -3.84
N ASN A 50 -9.79 3.26 -4.64
CA ASN A 50 -10.46 2.74 -5.84
C ASN A 50 -9.45 2.28 -6.91
N HIS A 51 -8.36 3.02 -7.12
CA HIS A 51 -7.36 2.68 -8.13
C HIS A 51 -6.49 1.49 -7.69
N LEU A 52 -6.13 1.41 -6.41
CA LEU A 52 -5.46 0.23 -5.85
C LEU A 52 -6.36 -1.01 -5.92
N ALA A 53 -7.66 -0.88 -5.62
CA ALA A 53 -8.60 -1.99 -5.76
C ALA A 53 -8.63 -2.52 -7.21
N TYR A 54 -8.57 -1.64 -8.21
CA TYR A 54 -8.46 -2.05 -9.61
C TYR A 54 -7.14 -2.80 -9.88
N LEU A 55 -6.00 -2.28 -9.44
CA LEU A 55 -4.70 -2.94 -9.62
C LEU A 55 -4.65 -4.31 -8.94
N TYR A 56 -5.14 -4.42 -7.72
CA TYR A 56 -5.22 -5.70 -6.99
C TYR A 56 -6.22 -6.66 -7.63
N ASN A 57 -7.32 -6.19 -8.19
CA ASN A 57 -8.24 -7.05 -8.95
C ASN A 57 -7.54 -7.62 -10.19
N VAL A 58 -6.82 -6.80 -10.96
CA VAL A 58 -6.06 -7.27 -12.13
C VAL A 58 -5.01 -8.31 -11.71
N LEU A 59 -4.31 -8.06 -10.62
CA LEU A 59 -3.19 -8.91 -10.17
C LEU A 59 -3.65 -10.20 -9.50
N LEU A 60 -4.61 -10.13 -8.57
CA LEU A 60 -4.97 -11.24 -7.68
C LEU A 60 -6.23 -11.99 -8.13
N GLU A 61 -7.17 -11.31 -8.77
CA GLU A 61 -8.45 -11.89 -9.19
C GLU A 61 -8.44 -12.32 -10.65
N GLU A 62 -8.04 -11.42 -11.55
CA GLU A 62 -7.89 -11.73 -12.97
C GLU A 62 -6.62 -12.57 -13.22
N SER A 63 -5.64 -12.53 -12.31
CA SER A 63 -4.30 -13.11 -12.48
C SER A 63 -3.64 -12.69 -13.81
N ASN A 64 -3.95 -11.48 -14.29
CA ASN A 64 -3.55 -11.01 -15.62
C ASN A 64 -2.29 -10.15 -15.54
N LEU A 65 -1.14 -10.84 -15.46
CA LEU A 65 0.17 -10.20 -15.35
C LEU A 65 0.48 -9.29 -16.55
N ASN A 66 0.11 -9.69 -17.77
CA ASN A 66 0.34 -8.86 -18.96
C ASN A 66 -0.37 -7.51 -18.87
N LYS A 67 -1.62 -7.50 -18.38
CA LYS A 67 -2.39 -6.26 -18.18
C LYS A 67 -1.79 -5.43 -17.06
N PHE A 68 -1.38 -6.06 -15.97
CA PHE A 68 -0.71 -5.37 -14.86
C PHE A 68 0.60 -4.71 -15.33
N GLU A 69 1.47 -5.45 -16.03
CA GLU A 69 2.72 -4.95 -16.59
C GLU A 69 2.48 -3.82 -17.60
N LEU A 70 1.47 -3.95 -18.46
CA LEU A 70 1.13 -2.88 -19.41
C LEU A 70 0.77 -1.59 -18.68
N ILE A 71 -0.02 -1.66 -17.61
CA ILE A 71 -0.39 -0.49 -16.80
C ILE A 71 0.89 0.12 -16.19
N VAL A 72 1.69 -0.67 -15.49
CA VAL A 72 2.90 -0.19 -14.79
C VAL A 72 3.90 0.42 -15.78
N ASN A 73 4.18 -0.27 -16.89
CA ASN A 73 5.14 0.21 -17.90
C ASN A 73 4.65 1.49 -18.58
N THR A 74 3.34 1.61 -18.82
CA THR A 74 2.77 2.85 -19.39
C THR A 74 2.92 4.02 -18.41
N MET A 75 2.64 3.80 -17.12
CA MET A 75 2.79 4.84 -16.11
C MET A 75 4.26 5.28 -15.96
N ASN A 76 5.17 4.31 -15.85
CA ASN A 76 6.61 4.59 -15.72
C ASN A 76 7.18 5.30 -16.95
N LYS A 77 6.77 4.92 -18.16
CA LYS A 77 7.35 5.48 -19.39
C LYS A 77 6.91 6.92 -19.67
N PHE A 78 5.69 7.27 -19.29
CA PHE A 78 5.06 8.52 -19.75
C PHE A 78 4.74 9.53 -18.63
N TYR A 79 4.64 9.08 -17.38
CA TYR A 79 4.12 9.91 -16.30
C TYR A 79 5.06 10.03 -15.10
N VAL A 80 5.83 8.99 -14.77
CA VAL A 80 6.84 9.06 -13.72
C VAL A 80 8.07 9.78 -14.27
N ASN A 81 8.37 10.96 -13.72
CA ASN A 81 9.48 11.82 -14.14
C ASN A 81 10.33 12.25 -12.94
N ASP A 82 10.46 11.41 -11.92
CA ASP A 82 11.37 11.65 -10.79
C ASP A 82 12.64 10.82 -10.94
N ASP A 83 13.77 11.40 -10.51
CA ASP A 83 15.07 10.73 -10.45
C ASP A 83 15.32 10.10 -9.06
N GLU A 84 14.27 10.07 -8.22
CA GLU A 84 14.34 9.60 -6.85
C GLU A 84 14.43 8.07 -6.79
N LYS A 85 15.37 7.56 -5.99
CA LYS A 85 15.53 6.12 -5.82
C LYS A 85 14.47 5.59 -4.86
N VAL A 86 13.60 4.72 -5.35
CA VAL A 86 12.69 3.94 -4.48
C VAL A 86 13.50 2.96 -3.63
N ILE A 87 13.29 3.01 -2.32
CA ILE A 87 13.84 2.06 -1.34
C ILE A 87 12.71 1.21 -0.75
N LEU A 88 13.06 0.02 -0.27
CA LEU A 88 12.13 -0.79 0.53
C LEU A 88 12.13 -0.22 1.96
N ASP A 89 11.06 0.49 2.31
CA ASP A 89 10.84 1.04 3.64
C ASP A 89 9.59 0.40 4.25
N GLY A 90 9.79 -0.32 5.35
CA GLY A 90 8.71 -0.96 6.09
C GLY A 90 7.98 -0.01 7.05
N ASP A 91 8.31 1.29 7.09
CA ASP A 91 7.75 2.29 8.03
C ASP A 91 7.81 1.83 9.50
N GLY A 92 8.88 1.11 9.86
CA GLY A 92 9.04 0.51 11.18
C GLY A 92 8.10 -0.67 11.48
N PHE A 93 7.29 -1.13 10.52
CA PHE A 93 6.42 -2.30 10.67
C PHE A 93 7.23 -3.57 10.96
N ASP A 94 8.44 -3.70 10.42
CA ASP A 94 9.32 -4.83 10.75
C ASP A 94 9.63 -4.88 12.25
N ASN A 95 9.83 -3.72 12.89
CA ASN A 95 10.04 -3.67 14.34
C ASN A 95 8.77 -4.06 15.10
N PHE A 96 7.61 -3.58 14.66
CA PHE A 96 6.32 -3.96 15.23
C PHE A 96 6.05 -5.46 15.08
N TYR A 97 6.31 -6.01 13.89
CA TYR A 97 6.20 -7.43 13.59
C TYR A 97 7.10 -8.25 14.51
N ASN A 98 8.37 -7.87 14.66
CA ASN A 98 9.32 -8.56 15.53
C ASN A 98 8.93 -8.48 17.01
N GLN A 99 8.24 -7.41 17.46
CA GLN A 99 7.68 -7.33 18.81
C GLN A 99 6.50 -8.27 19.02
N LEU A 100 5.63 -8.42 18.03
CA LEU A 100 4.48 -9.33 18.08
C LEU A 100 4.87 -10.80 17.92
N PHE A 101 5.91 -11.05 17.13
CA PHE A 101 6.42 -12.39 16.83
C PHE A 101 7.93 -12.45 17.14
N PRO A 102 8.32 -12.46 18.43
CA PRO A 102 9.72 -12.61 18.79
C PRO A 102 10.26 -13.90 18.20
N GLN A 103 11.35 -13.83 17.43
CA GLN A 103 12.00 -15.05 16.96
C GLN A 103 12.43 -15.85 18.20
N ALA A 104 11.92 -17.07 18.32
CA ALA A 104 12.27 -17.95 19.43
C ALA A 104 13.80 -18.06 19.48
N SER A 105 14.40 -17.52 20.55
CA SER A 105 15.82 -17.57 20.79
C SER A 105 16.30 -19.01 20.64
N ASN A 106 17.33 -19.23 19.82
CA ASN A 106 17.99 -20.51 19.66
C ASN A 106 18.25 -21.14 21.04
N ILE A 107 17.42 -22.11 21.43
CA ILE A 107 17.70 -22.95 22.59
C ILE A 107 18.88 -23.81 22.14
N SER A 108 20.09 -23.37 22.51
CA SER A 108 21.27 -24.21 22.40
C SER A 108 21.07 -25.39 23.35
N PHE A 109 20.72 -26.56 22.80
CA PHE A 109 20.89 -27.81 23.53
C PHE A 109 22.39 -27.99 23.76
N THR A 110 22.87 -27.58 24.93
CA THR A 110 24.12 -28.12 25.47
C THR A 110 23.89 -29.61 25.67
N LYS A 111 24.51 -30.43 24.81
CA LYS A 111 24.65 -31.86 25.04
C LYS A 111 25.58 -32.05 26.23
N GLU A 112 25.04 -32.59 27.33
CA GLU A 112 25.83 -33.32 28.33
C GLU A 112 26.27 -34.68 27.78
#